data_AF-A0A3D3MKF6-F1
#
_entry.id   AF-A0A3D3MKF6-F1
#
_cell.length_a   1.000
_cell.length_b   1.000
_cell.length_c   1.000
_cell.angle_alpha   90.00
_cell.angle_beta   90.00
_cell.angle_gamma   90.00
#
_symmetry.space_group_name_H-M   'P 1'
#
loop_
_entity.id
_entity.type
_entity.pdbx_description
1 polymer ?
#
loop_
_entity_poly.entity_id
_entity_poly.type
_entity_poly.pdbx_seq_one_letter_code
_entity_poly.pdbx_strand_id
1 'polypeptide(L)'
;MEIITDLEHINEILREAHYDTARIWLFDITHVKLAVKLYSYKNENVMYLILPGCQYMKGPFTLKFPQLSVKRHINKETSEVTFTVVEANADFQLVSTGGVILAMGEELEFGDSFESFLKE
;
A
#
# COMPACT_ATOMS: atom_id res chain seq x y z
N MET A 1 -5.61 -15.03 -5.47
CA MET A 1 -5.37 -13.89 -4.55
C MET A 1 -4.58 -14.34 -3.34
N GLU A 2 -3.47 -13.65 -3.05
CA GLU A 2 -2.61 -13.81 -1.88
C GLU A 2 -2.65 -12.51 -1.04
N ILE A 3 -2.71 -12.64 0.29
CA ILE A 3 -2.70 -11.52 1.24
C ILE A 3 -1.52 -11.66 2.18
N ILE A 4 -0.73 -10.61 2.28
CA ILE A 4 0.51 -10.57 3.07
C ILE A 4 0.43 -9.39 4.04
N THR A 5 0.65 -9.67 5.32
CA THR A 5 0.63 -8.68 6.41
C THR A 5 1.95 -8.55 7.15
N ASP A 6 2.89 -9.47 6.90
CA ASP A 6 4.24 -9.40 7.43
C ASP A 6 5.05 -8.31 6.71
N LEU A 7 5.61 -7.37 7.47
CA LEU A 7 6.28 -6.21 6.90
C LEU A 7 7.62 -6.53 6.23
N GLU A 8 8.33 -7.55 6.71
CA GLU A 8 9.62 -7.93 6.11
C GLU A 8 9.35 -8.52 4.73
N HIS A 9 8.37 -9.43 4.65
CA HIS A 9 7.94 -10.03 3.39
C HIS A 9 7.35 -9.00 2.41
N ILE A 10 6.55 -8.04 2.90
CA ILE A 10 6.07 -6.93 2.05
C ILE A 10 7.24 -6.14 1.47
N ASN A 11 8.24 -5.79 2.28
CA ASN A 11 9.41 -5.04 1.80
C ASN A 11 10.27 -5.83 0.82
N GLU A 12 10.37 -7.16 0.99
CA GLU A 12 11.03 -8.05 0.04
C GLU A 12 10.36 -7.97 -1.33
N ILE A 13 9.03 -8.15 -1.37
CA ILE A 13 8.27 -8.07 -2.62
C ILE A 13 8.37 -6.68 -3.25
N LEU A 14 8.25 -5.60 -2.48
CA LEU A 14 8.34 -4.23 -3.01
C LEU A 14 9.72 -3.92 -3.60
N ARG A 15 10.78 -4.55 -3.09
CA ARG A 15 12.15 -4.38 -3.55
C ARG A 15 12.46 -5.19 -4.81
N GLU A 16 11.94 -6.41 -4.91
CA GLU A 16 12.15 -7.29 -6.05
C GLU A 16 11.27 -6.95 -7.25
N ALA A 17 10.05 -6.49 -6.98
CA ALA A 17 9.11 -6.16 -8.03
C ALA A 17 9.41 -4.77 -8.60
N HIS A 18 9.85 -4.74 -9.85
CA HIS A 18 10.01 -3.51 -10.62
C HIS A 18 8.65 -3.06 -11.17
N TYR A 19 7.95 -2.21 -10.41
CA TYR A 19 6.68 -1.63 -10.86
C TYR A 19 6.90 -0.47 -11.82
N ASP A 20 5.99 -0.32 -12.77
CA ASP A 20 5.99 0.81 -13.69
C ASP A 20 5.21 1.99 -13.11
N THR A 21 4.19 1.73 -12.29
CA THR A 21 3.34 2.77 -11.70
C THR A 21 2.80 2.37 -10.33
N ALA A 22 2.76 3.34 -9.41
CA ALA A 22 1.94 3.30 -8.20
C ALA A 22 0.90 4.42 -8.26
N ARG A 23 -0.36 4.10 -8.03
CA ARG A 23 -1.46 5.08 -8.08
C ARG A 23 -2.38 4.91 -6.88
N ILE A 24 -2.77 6.03 -6.26
CA ILE A 24 -3.87 6.02 -5.30
C ILE A 24 -5.13 5.56 -6.03
N TRP A 25 -5.64 4.41 -5.64
CA TRP A 25 -6.74 3.74 -6.32
C TRP A 25 -8.07 4.06 -5.66
N LEU A 26 -8.14 3.88 -4.34
CA LEU A 26 -9.36 4.08 -3.58
C LEU A 26 -9.04 4.69 -2.22
N PHE A 27 -9.94 5.55 -1.75
CA PHE A 27 -9.96 6.01 -0.37
C PHE A 27 -11.38 5.87 0.18
N ASP A 28 -11.56 5.00 1.16
CA ASP A 28 -12.80 4.85 1.90
C ASP A 28 -12.71 5.70 3.17
N ILE A 29 -13.51 6.76 3.22
CA ILE A 29 -13.53 7.71 4.34
C ILE A 29 -14.17 7.08 5.58
N THR A 30 -15.19 6.23 5.40
CA THR A 30 -15.94 5.59 6.48
C THR A 30 -15.04 4.63 7.26
N HIS A 31 -14.22 3.86 6.55
CA HIS A 31 -13.30 2.88 7.12
C HIS A 31 -11.88 3.41 7.30
N VAL A 32 -11.62 4.65 6.88
CA VAL A 32 -10.31 5.31 6.88
C VAL A 32 -9.25 4.41 6.22
N LYS A 33 -9.58 3.83 5.07
CA LYS A 33 -8.71 2.90 4.33
C LYS A 33 -8.30 3.51 3.02
N LEU A 34 -7.00 3.45 2.74
CA LEU A 34 -6.44 3.87 1.46
C LEU A 34 -5.83 2.66 0.74
N ALA A 35 -6.13 2.52 -0.54
CA ALA A 35 -5.53 1.52 -1.41
C ALA A 35 -4.65 2.19 -2.47
N VAL A 36 -3.43 1.70 -2.62
CA VAL A 36 -2.49 2.06 -3.69
C VAL A 36 -2.37 0.87 -4.62
N LYS A 37 -2.73 1.05 -5.89
CA LYS A 37 -2.51 0.05 -6.93
C LYS A 37 -1.08 0.15 -7.44
N LEU A 38 -0.36 -0.96 -7.38
CA LEU A 38 0.95 -1.17 -7.95
C LEU A 38 0.80 -2.03 -9.21
N TYR A 39 1.33 -1.55 -10.32
CA TYR A 39 1.14 -2.18 -11.61
C TYR A 39 2.45 -2.21 -12.41
N SER A 40 2.69 -3.31 -13.11
CA SER A 40 3.74 -3.42 -14.13
C SER A 40 3.14 -3.90 -15.45
N TYR A 41 3.59 -3.32 -16.57
CA TYR A 41 3.20 -3.74 -17.92
C TYR A 41 3.73 -5.13 -18.29
N LYS A 42 4.71 -5.66 -17.54
CA LYS A 42 5.33 -6.97 -17.79
C LYS A 42 4.76 -8.10 -16.94
N ASN A 43 3.92 -7.77 -15.96
CA ASN A 43 3.37 -8.73 -15.02
C ASN A 43 1.85 -8.68 -15.10
N GLU A 44 1.21 -9.83 -15.32
CA GLU A 44 -0.25 -9.92 -15.37
C GLU A 44 -0.87 -9.75 -13.98
N ASN A 45 -0.09 -9.99 -12.93
CA ASN A 45 -0.51 -9.80 -11.55
C ASN A 45 -0.51 -8.31 -11.17
N VAL A 46 -1.63 -7.88 -10.60
CA VAL A 46 -1.78 -6.59 -9.94
C VAL A 46 -1.51 -6.76 -8.45
N MET A 47 -0.95 -5.71 -7.86
CA MET A 47 -0.77 -5.61 -6.42
C MET A 47 -1.45 -4.38 -5.85
N TYR A 48 -1.95 -4.51 -4.62
CA TYR A 48 -2.51 -3.41 -3.87
C TYR A 48 -1.86 -3.32 -2.51
N LEU A 49 -1.30 -2.15 -2.20
CA LEU A 49 -0.96 -1.78 -0.82
C LEU A 49 -2.18 -1.12 -0.18
N ILE A 50 -2.65 -1.71 0.92
CA ILE A 50 -3.82 -1.25 1.65
C ILE A 50 -3.35 -0.75 3.01
N LEU A 51 -3.79 0.44 3.37
CA LEU A 51 -3.39 1.17 4.56
C LEU A 51 -4.63 1.45 5.43
N PRO A 52 -4.99 0.55 6.35
CA PRO A 52 -6.09 0.75 7.29
C PRO A 52 -5.76 1.82 8.32
N GLY A 53 -6.66 2.77 8.55
CA GLY A 53 -6.36 3.91 9.42
C GLY A 53 -5.31 4.84 8.81
N CYS A 54 -5.36 5.09 7.49
CA CYS A 54 -4.48 6.04 6.84
C CYS A 54 -4.81 7.47 7.30
N GLN A 55 -3.92 8.09 8.07
CA GLN A 55 -4.13 9.39 8.69
C GLN A 55 -3.46 10.54 7.93
N TYR A 56 -2.46 10.24 7.11
CA TYR A 56 -1.70 11.25 6.42
C TYR A 56 -1.23 10.77 5.05
N MET A 57 -1.30 11.66 4.07
CA MET A 57 -0.74 11.50 2.74
C MET A 57 0.03 12.75 2.34
N LYS A 58 1.19 12.54 1.71
CA LYS A 58 2.01 13.55 1.06
C LYS A 58 2.43 13.06 -0.31
N GLY A 59 2.53 13.99 -1.28
CA GLY A 59 3.05 13.70 -2.61
C GLY A 59 1.97 13.50 -3.67
N PRO A 60 2.37 13.09 -4.89
CA PRO A 60 1.46 12.97 -6.02
C PRO A 60 0.53 11.75 -5.89
N PHE A 61 -0.64 11.81 -6.53
CA PHE A 61 -1.55 10.66 -6.63
C PHE A 61 -1.05 9.53 -7.53
N THR A 62 0.01 9.76 -8.31
CA THR A 62 0.60 8.77 -9.20
C THR A 62 2.12 8.94 -9.25
N LEU A 63 2.83 7.83 -9.10
CA LEU A 63 4.29 7.72 -9.18
C LEU A 63 4.66 6.86 -10.37
N LYS A 64 5.75 7.22 -11.06
CA LYS A 64 6.33 6.43 -12.15
C LYS A 64 7.59 5.75 -11.65
N PHE A 65 7.75 4.46 -11.98
CA PHE A 65 8.88 3.62 -11.54
C PHE A 65 9.14 3.72 -10.02
N PRO A 66 8.12 3.52 -9.18
CA PRO A 66 8.22 3.82 -7.76
C PRO A 66 9.17 2.85 -7.04
N GLN A 67 9.98 3.38 -6.12
CA GLN A 67 10.79 2.58 -5.19
C GLN A 67 10.20 2.70 -3.78
N LEU A 68 9.17 1.90 -3.52
CA LEU A 68 8.43 1.93 -2.26
C LEU A 68 9.08 1.07 -1.20
N SER A 69 8.98 1.52 0.06
CA SER A 69 9.29 0.71 1.23
C SER A 69 8.33 1.04 2.37
N VAL A 70 8.12 0.07 3.26
CA VAL A 70 7.27 0.19 4.44
C VAL A 70 8.14 0.20 5.70
N LYS A 71 7.93 1.18 6.56
CA LYS A 71 8.62 1.31 7.84
C LYS A 71 7.62 1.24 8.99
N ARG A 72 7.99 0.56 10.06
CA ARG A 72 7.27 0.61 11.33
C ARG A 72 7.99 1.55 12.28
N HIS A 73 7.25 2.47 12.89
CA HIS A 73 7.76 3.37 13.92
C HIS A 73 6.93 3.21 15.20
N ILE A 74 7.61 3.20 16.34
CA ILE A 74 6.97 3.18 17.65
C ILE A 74 7.38 4.47 18.36
N ASN A 75 6.41 5.34 18.62
CA ASN A 75 6.63 6.51 19.44
C ASN A 75 6.85 6.05 20.89
N LYS A 76 8.04 6.30 21.45
CA LYS A 76 8.39 5.84 22.80
C LYS A 76 7.64 6.58 23.91
N GLU A 77 7.14 7.78 23.64
CA GLU A 77 6.43 8.62 24.61
C GLU A 77 4.95 8.25 24.66
N THR A 78 4.31 8.08 23.50
CA THR A 78 2.87 7.77 23.40
C THR A 78 2.58 6.28 23.29
N SER A 79 3.60 5.43 23.06
CA SER A 79 3.47 4.02 22.67
C SER A 79 2.69 3.78 21.38
N GLU A 80 2.42 4.83 20.60
CA GLU A 80 1.71 4.72 19.33
C GLU A 80 2.57 4.03 18.28
N VAL A 81 1.96 3.11 17.55
CA VAL A 81 2.59 2.43 16.42
C VAL A 81 2.07 3.06 15.14
N THR A 82 3.00 3.48 14.29
CA THR A 82 2.70 3.98 12.95
C THR A 82 3.45 3.18 11.91
N PHE A 83 2.84 3.07 10.74
CA PHE A 83 3.36 2.41 9.58
C PHE A 83 3.45 3.44 8.46
N THR A 84 4.62 3.56 7.86
CA THR A 84 4.87 4.58 6.85
C THR A 84 5.29 3.91 5.55
N VAL A 85 4.53 4.15 4.48
CA VAL A 85 4.97 3.85 3.12
C VAL A 85 5.68 5.09 2.58
N VAL A 86 6.92 4.92 2.12
CA VAL A 86 7.74 6.01 1.55
C VAL A 86 8.25 5.62 0.17
N GLU A 87 8.42 6.61 -0.69
CA GLU A 87 9.15 6.46 -1.96
C GLU A 87 10.55 7.09 -1.83
N ALA A 88 11.57 6.46 -2.41
CA ALA A 88 12.96 6.88 -2.22
C ALA A 88 13.36 8.12 -3.03
N ASN A 89 12.71 8.39 -4.17
CA ASN A 89 13.11 9.37 -5.18
C ASN A 89 12.13 10.56 -5.32
N ALA A 90 11.06 10.57 -4.54
CA ALA A 90 9.97 11.54 -4.61
C ALA A 90 9.51 11.90 -3.20
N ASP A 91 8.91 13.07 -3.08
CA ASP A 91 8.31 13.54 -1.83
C ASP A 91 6.93 12.89 -1.61
N PHE A 92 6.92 11.55 -1.52
CA PHE A 92 5.72 10.73 -1.34
C PHE A 92 5.78 9.96 -0.03
N GLN A 93 4.70 10.06 0.74
CA GLN A 93 4.56 9.41 2.03
C GLN A 93 3.10 9.11 2.33
N LEU A 94 2.84 7.93 2.88
CA LEU A 94 1.57 7.57 3.48
C LEU A 94 1.80 7.09 4.91
N VAL A 95 0.97 7.52 5.86
CA VAL A 95 1.07 7.12 7.27
C VAL A 95 -0.24 6.48 7.71
N SER A 96 -0.12 5.31 8.29
CA SER A 96 -1.19 4.45 8.77
C SER A 96 -0.96 4.04 10.21
N THR A 97 -2.03 3.87 10.99
CA THR A 97 -1.97 3.29 12.34
C THR A 97 -2.42 1.83 12.39
N GLY A 98 -3.18 1.37 11.39
CA GLY A 98 -3.75 0.02 11.34
C GLY A 98 -2.89 -1.01 10.60
N GLY A 99 -1.64 -0.68 10.28
CA GLY A 99 -0.74 -1.56 9.54
C GLY A 99 -0.68 -1.27 8.05
N VAL A 100 -0.07 -2.20 7.32
CA VAL A 100 -0.03 -2.22 5.85
C VAL A 100 -0.26 -3.66 5.41
N ILE A 101 -1.13 -3.82 4.42
CA ILE A 101 -1.48 -5.11 3.83
C ILE A 101 -1.09 -5.05 2.36
N LEU A 102 -0.44 -6.09 1.85
CA LEU A 102 -0.21 -6.27 0.43
C LEU A 102 -1.14 -7.39 -0.07
N ALA A 103 -1.98 -7.07 -1.05
CA ALA A 103 -2.79 -8.05 -1.76
C ALA A 103 -2.26 -8.23 -3.18
N MET A 104 -2.06 -9.45 -3.63
CA MET A 104 -1.54 -9.80 -4.96
C MET A 104 -2.42 -10.83 -5.66
N GLY A 105 -2.60 -10.70 -6.97
CA GLY A 105 -3.40 -11.63 -7.76
C GLY A 105 -3.68 -11.13 -9.17
N GLU A 106 -4.49 -11.86 -9.92
CA GLU A 106 -4.95 -11.40 -11.22
C GLU A 106 -6.01 -10.30 -11.05
N GLU A 107 -6.08 -9.35 -11.97
CA GLU A 107 -7.00 -8.21 -11.86
C GLU A 107 -8.48 -8.63 -11.77
N LEU A 108 -8.83 -9.74 -12.43
CA LEU A 108 -10.17 -10.32 -12.39
C LEU A 108 -10.55 -10.88 -11.02
N GLU A 109 -9.58 -11.36 -10.23
CA GLU A 109 -9.83 -11.86 -8.86
C GLU A 109 -10.26 -10.75 -7.91
N PHE A 110 -9.90 -9.50 -8.24
CA PHE A 110 -10.17 -8.33 -7.41
C PHE A 110 -11.53 -7.67 -7.67
N GLY A 111 -12.29 -8.03 -8.71
CA GLY A 111 -13.55 -7.37 -9.16
C GLY A 111 -14.44 -6.67 -8.10
N ASP A 112 -15.63 -7.21 -7.80
CA ASP A 112 -16.51 -6.65 -6.75
C ASP A 112 -16.02 -7.02 -5.32
N SER A 113 -15.16 -8.03 -5.23
CA SER A 113 -14.60 -8.58 -3.99
C SER A 113 -13.67 -7.59 -3.30
N PHE A 114 -12.88 -6.81 -4.05
CA PHE A 114 -11.91 -5.89 -3.46
C PHE A 114 -12.56 -4.64 -2.87
N GLU A 115 -13.59 -4.10 -3.52
CA GLU A 115 -14.38 -3.03 -2.91
C GLU A 115 -15.06 -3.49 -1.63
N SER A 116 -15.56 -4.73 -1.60
CA SER A 116 -16.15 -5.33 -0.40
C SER A 116 -15.10 -5.53 0.69
N PHE A 117 -13.92 -6.05 0.35
CA PHE A 117 -12.78 -6.19 1.28
C PHE A 117 -12.32 -4.85 1.87
N LEU A 118 -12.39 -3.77 1.10
CA LEU A 118 -12.09 -2.43 1.61
C LEU A 118 -13.20 -1.91 2.54
N LYS A 119 -14.46 -2.33 2.33
CA LYS A 119 -15.63 -1.92 3.13
C LYS A 119 -15.87 -2.76 4.39
N GLU A 120 -15.21 -3.90 4.58
CA GLU A 120 -15.29 -4.76 5.78
C GLU A 120 -14.22 -4.43 6.82
#